data_AF-A0A259PEL7-F1
#
_entry.id   AF-A0A259PEL7-F1
#
_cell.length_a   1.000
_cell.length_b   1.000
_cell.length_c   1.000
_cell.angle_alpha   90.00
_cell.angle_beta   90.00
_cell.angle_gamma   90.00
#
_symmetry.space_group_name_H-M   'P 1'
#
loop_
_entity.id
_entity.type
_entity.pdbx_description
1 polymer ?
#
loop_
_entity_poly.entity_id
_entity_poly.type
_entity_poly.pdbx_seq_one_letter_code
_entity_poly.pdbx_strand_id
1 'polypeptide(L)'
;MRIVLGVAGGIAAYKAVLLLRLLREDGHAVRVVPTRTALEFVGRPTWEALSGEPVSTEVFEHVDEVAHVRIGQEADLVVVAPATADLLARAAAGMADDLLTATLLVARCPVLLAPAMHTEMWQHPATVANVDTLRRRGIHVLDPVSGRLTGPDSGPGRLPEPAEIAEAALALVRGRRSDLAGRRVVVSAGGTREPIDPVRFIGNRSSGRQGIELARAAQERGAQVTLV
;
A
#
# COMPACT_ATOMS: atom_id res chain seq x y z
N MET A 1 4.89 10.04 -7.99
CA MET A 1 5.58 8.93 -7.33
C MET A 1 5.61 7.77 -8.30
N ARG A 2 6.66 6.97 -8.26
CA ARG A 2 6.78 5.72 -8.99
C ARG A 2 6.21 4.60 -8.14
N ILE A 3 5.09 4.03 -8.56
CA ILE A 3 4.42 2.93 -7.87
C ILE A 3 4.63 1.66 -8.69
N VAL A 4 5.09 0.60 -8.06
CA VAL A 4 5.05 -0.74 -8.66
C VAL A 4 3.72 -1.38 -8.27
N LEU A 5 2.94 -1.78 -9.27
CA LEU A 5 1.73 -2.58 -9.10
C LEU A 5 2.03 -4.04 -9.46
N GLY A 6 2.25 -4.87 -8.44
CA GLY A 6 2.38 -6.31 -8.60
C GLY A 6 1.01 -6.98 -8.75
N VAL A 7 0.88 -7.95 -9.66
CA VAL A 7 -0.38 -8.67 -9.88
C VAL A 7 -0.13 -10.18 -9.86
N ALA A 8 -0.71 -10.89 -8.90
CA ALA A 8 -0.63 -12.35 -8.82
C ALA A 8 -1.80 -13.03 -9.56
N GLY A 9 -1.61 -14.29 -9.96
CA GLY A 9 -2.61 -15.08 -10.69
C GLY A 9 -3.80 -15.54 -9.85
N GLY A 10 -4.77 -14.67 -9.64
CA GLY A 10 -6.06 -15.00 -9.02
C GLY A 10 -7.22 -14.31 -9.73
N ILE A 11 -8.44 -14.84 -9.53
CA ILE A 11 -9.65 -14.31 -10.18
C ILE A 11 -9.87 -12.82 -9.95
N ALA A 12 -9.38 -12.26 -8.85
CA ALA A 12 -9.48 -10.84 -8.53
C ALA A 12 -8.52 -9.93 -9.31
N ALA A 13 -7.68 -10.47 -10.22
CA ALA A 13 -6.73 -9.69 -11.02
C ALA A 13 -7.41 -8.57 -11.83
N TYR A 14 -8.64 -8.77 -12.30
CA TYR A 14 -9.39 -7.72 -13.01
C TYR A 14 -9.65 -6.48 -12.14
N LYS A 15 -9.76 -6.62 -10.81
CA LYS A 15 -9.91 -5.47 -9.90
C LYS A 15 -8.65 -4.61 -9.83
N ALA A 16 -7.48 -5.21 -10.06
CA ALA A 16 -6.22 -4.48 -10.11
C ALA A 16 -6.14 -3.52 -11.31
N VAL A 17 -6.93 -3.77 -12.36
CA VAL A 17 -7.11 -2.84 -13.49
C VAL A 17 -7.75 -1.52 -13.02
N LEU A 18 -8.74 -1.61 -12.13
CA LEU A 18 -9.39 -0.43 -11.55
C LEU A 18 -8.44 0.29 -10.58
N LEU A 19 -7.67 -0.45 -9.79
CA LEU A 19 -6.64 0.12 -8.91
C LEU A 19 -5.57 0.87 -9.72
N LEU A 20 -5.08 0.29 -10.82
CA LEU A 20 -4.15 0.94 -11.74
C LEU A 20 -4.71 2.27 -12.23
N ARG A 21 -5.96 2.27 -12.69
CA ARG A 21 -6.62 3.48 -13.19
C ARG A 21 -6.73 4.55 -12.11
N LEU A 22 -7.17 4.19 -10.90
CA LEU A 22 -7.24 5.12 -9.77
C LEU A 22 -5.88 5.77 -9.47
N LEU A 23 -4.82 4.97 -9.39
CA LEU A 23 -3.47 5.48 -9.10
C LEU A 23 -2.93 6.38 -10.24
N ARG A 24 -3.26 6.06 -11.50
CA ARG A 24 -2.87 6.89 -12.66
C ARG A 24 -3.64 8.21 -12.71
N GLU A 25 -4.94 8.18 -12.43
CA GLU A 25 -5.80 9.38 -12.36
C GLU A 25 -5.36 10.31 -11.22
N ASP A 26 -4.83 9.76 -10.11
CA ASP A 26 -4.17 10.52 -9.03
C ASP A 26 -2.75 11.04 -9.40
N GLY A 27 -2.33 10.88 -10.65
CA GLY A 27 -1.08 11.44 -11.18
C GLY A 27 0.18 10.64 -10.84
N HIS A 28 0.06 9.37 -10.48
CA HIS A 28 1.22 8.52 -10.23
C HIS A 28 1.76 7.88 -11.53
N ALA A 29 3.07 7.63 -11.57
CA ALA A 29 3.68 6.78 -12.58
C ALA A 29 3.59 5.34 -12.07
N VAL A 30 2.84 4.47 -12.75
CA VAL A 30 2.55 3.11 -12.26
C VAL A 30 3.15 2.09 -13.21
N ARG A 31 4.13 1.32 -12.73
CA ARG A 31 4.73 0.21 -13.45
C ARG A 31 4.06 -1.09 -13.01
N VAL A 32 3.40 -1.79 -13.92
CA VAL A 32 2.75 -3.07 -13.61
C VAL A 32 3.75 -4.21 -13.76
N VAL A 33 3.85 -5.06 -12.73
CA VAL A 33 4.72 -6.25 -12.71
C VAL A 33 3.85 -7.48 -12.40
N PRO A 34 3.19 -8.06 -13.41
CA PRO A 34 2.39 -9.25 -13.23
C PRO A 34 3.27 -10.48 -13.04
N THR A 35 2.74 -11.50 -12.39
CA THR A 35 3.24 -12.88 -12.50
C THR A 35 2.79 -13.49 -13.82
N ARG A 36 3.46 -14.55 -14.29
CA ARG A 36 3.04 -15.26 -15.51
C ARG A 36 1.58 -15.74 -15.43
N THR A 37 1.17 -16.27 -14.28
CA THR A 37 -0.20 -16.75 -14.05
C THR A 37 -1.24 -15.62 -14.01
N ALA A 38 -0.86 -14.38 -13.68
CA ALA A 38 -1.76 -13.23 -13.76
C ALA A 38 -2.15 -12.88 -15.20
N LEU A 39 -1.27 -13.16 -16.17
CA LEU A 39 -1.54 -12.89 -17.59
C LEU A 39 -2.61 -13.81 -18.18
N GLU A 40 -2.92 -14.94 -17.53
CA GLU A 40 -4.03 -15.82 -17.89
C GLU A 40 -5.41 -15.24 -17.49
N PHE A 41 -5.43 -14.29 -16.54
CA PHE A 41 -6.67 -13.61 -16.11
C PHE A 41 -6.86 -12.27 -16.81
N VAL A 42 -5.78 -11.47 -16.92
CA VAL A 42 -5.81 -10.17 -17.59
C VAL A 42 -4.56 -10.03 -18.45
N GLY A 43 -4.77 -9.91 -19.76
CA GLY A 43 -3.68 -9.90 -20.73
C GLY A 43 -2.79 -8.66 -20.67
N ARG A 44 -1.52 -8.84 -21.08
CA ARG A 44 -0.49 -7.80 -21.16
C ARG A 44 -0.96 -6.48 -21.79
N PRO A 45 -1.72 -6.47 -22.91
CA PRO A 45 -2.14 -5.22 -23.55
C PRO A 45 -2.98 -4.31 -22.65
N THR A 46 -3.77 -4.86 -21.72
CA THR A 46 -4.57 -4.05 -20.77
C THR A 46 -3.66 -3.28 -19.83
N TRP A 47 -2.61 -3.95 -19.34
CA TRP A 47 -1.66 -3.34 -18.42
C TRP A 47 -0.86 -2.24 -19.10
N GLU A 48 -0.31 -2.50 -20.28
CA GLU A 48 0.48 -1.52 -21.04
C GLU A 48 -0.35 -0.30 -21.45
N ALA A 49 -1.58 -0.51 -21.94
CA ALA A 49 -2.44 0.59 -22.38
C ALA A 49 -2.84 1.53 -21.24
N LEU A 50 -3.10 0.99 -20.04
CA LEU A 50 -3.56 1.78 -18.90
C LEU A 50 -2.40 2.38 -18.08
N SER A 51 -1.27 1.70 -18.01
CA SER A 51 -0.07 2.24 -17.35
C SER A 51 0.65 3.26 -18.22
N GLY A 52 0.69 3.06 -19.53
CA GLY A 52 1.59 3.75 -20.45
C GLY A 52 3.06 3.30 -20.31
N GLU A 53 3.29 2.15 -19.67
CA GLU A 53 4.60 1.60 -19.33
C GLU A 53 4.72 0.16 -19.88
N PRO A 54 5.91 -0.27 -20.34
CA PRO A 54 6.15 -1.67 -20.67
C PRO A 54 5.82 -2.61 -19.50
N VAL A 55 5.33 -3.80 -19.81
CA VAL A 55 4.95 -4.79 -18.79
C VAL A 55 5.68 -6.09 -19.08
N SER A 56 6.31 -6.69 -18.06
CA SER A 56 7.07 -7.94 -18.17
C SER A 56 6.89 -8.80 -16.92
N THR A 57 7.07 -10.10 -17.10
CA THR A 57 7.12 -11.13 -16.04
C THR A 57 8.55 -11.61 -15.78
N GLU A 58 9.51 -11.29 -16.66
CA GLU A 58 10.79 -11.97 -16.76
C GLU A 58 11.94 -11.08 -16.28
N VAL A 59 12.88 -11.64 -15.51
CA VAL A 59 14.09 -10.93 -15.04
C VAL A 59 15.13 -10.71 -16.15
N PHE A 60 15.02 -11.46 -17.25
CA PHE A 60 15.96 -11.47 -18.37
C PHE A 60 15.54 -10.55 -19.52
N GLU A 61 14.46 -9.78 -19.37
CA GLU A 61 14.08 -8.72 -20.30
C GLU A 61 14.64 -7.37 -19.82
N HIS A 62 15.05 -6.50 -20.74
CA HIS A 62 15.65 -5.18 -20.45
C HIS A 62 16.87 -5.26 -19.51
N VAL A 63 17.78 -6.19 -19.81
CA VAL A 63 19.01 -6.44 -19.01
C VAL A 63 20.00 -5.29 -19.12
N ASP A 64 20.05 -4.62 -20.27
CA ASP A 64 20.82 -3.40 -20.51
C ASP A 64 20.43 -2.26 -19.54
N GLU A 65 19.18 -2.25 -19.11
CA GLU A 65 18.62 -1.32 -18.13
C GLU A 65 18.73 -1.82 -16.68
N VAL A 66 19.19 -3.06 -16.48
CA VAL A 66 19.20 -3.77 -15.20
C VAL A 66 17.83 -3.72 -14.52
N ALA A 67 16.77 -3.93 -15.32
CA ALA A 67 15.39 -3.67 -14.90
C ALA A 67 14.97 -4.44 -13.64
N HIS A 68 15.41 -5.69 -13.48
CA HIS A 68 15.11 -6.54 -12.31
C HIS A 68 15.61 -5.97 -10.97
N VAL A 69 16.59 -5.05 -10.99
CA VAL A 69 17.02 -4.29 -9.80
C VAL A 69 16.42 -2.89 -9.81
N ARG A 70 16.52 -2.18 -10.95
CA ARG A 70 16.14 -0.76 -11.04
C ARG A 70 14.68 -0.52 -10.66
N ILE A 71 13.76 -1.39 -11.08
CA ILE A 71 12.32 -1.28 -10.76
C ILE A 71 12.10 -1.22 -9.24
N GLY A 72 12.76 -2.09 -8.47
CA GLY A 72 12.62 -2.12 -7.02
C GLY A 72 13.33 -0.96 -6.32
N GLN A 73 14.49 -0.52 -6.83
CA GLN A 73 15.27 0.59 -6.25
C GLN A 73 14.57 1.93 -6.41
N GLU A 74 13.90 2.14 -7.54
CA GLU A 74 13.27 3.41 -7.88
C GLU A 74 11.82 3.56 -7.40
N ALA A 75 11.20 2.45 -6.98
CA ALA A 75 9.83 2.45 -6.47
C ALA A 75 9.74 3.28 -5.19
N ASP A 76 8.79 4.22 -5.15
CA ASP A 76 8.43 4.96 -3.93
C ASP A 76 7.43 4.14 -3.06
N LEU A 77 6.76 3.17 -3.68
CA LEU A 77 5.75 2.30 -3.08
C LEU A 77 5.58 1.03 -3.96
N VAL A 78 5.48 -0.13 -3.32
CA VAL A 78 5.04 -1.37 -3.99
C VAL A 78 3.67 -1.77 -3.46
N VAL A 79 2.73 -2.00 -4.36
CA VAL A 79 1.39 -2.54 -4.05
C VAL A 79 1.20 -3.84 -4.81
N VAL A 80 0.84 -4.92 -4.13
CA VAL A 80 0.52 -6.19 -4.77
C VAL A 80 -0.96 -6.50 -4.58
N ALA A 81 -1.72 -6.51 -5.67
CA ALA A 81 -3.15 -6.76 -5.66
C ALA A 81 -3.59 -7.51 -6.93
N PRO A 82 -4.23 -8.69 -6.82
CA PRO A 82 -4.27 -9.53 -5.62
C PRO A 82 -2.89 -10.11 -5.29
N ALA A 83 -2.64 -10.38 -4.01
CA ALA A 83 -1.57 -11.26 -3.54
C ALA A 83 -2.16 -12.65 -3.26
N THR A 84 -1.85 -13.64 -4.10
CA THR A 84 -2.32 -15.02 -3.89
C THR A 84 -1.54 -15.72 -2.79
N ALA A 85 -2.08 -16.82 -2.25
CA ALA A 85 -1.36 -17.64 -1.26
C ALA A 85 0.02 -18.11 -1.77
N ASP A 86 0.13 -18.45 -3.05
CA ASP A 86 1.39 -18.78 -3.71
C ASP A 86 2.40 -17.63 -3.62
N LEU A 87 2.01 -16.42 -4.03
CA LEU A 87 2.90 -15.27 -3.98
C LEU A 87 3.30 -14.92 -2.54
N LEU A 88 2.38 -15.03 -1.58
CA LEU A 88 2.70 -14.84 -0.16
C LEU A 88 3.74 -15.86 0.33
N ALA A 89 3.62 -17.12 -0.08
CA ALA A 89 4.58 -18.16 0.26
C ALA A 89 5.97 -17.88 -0.36
N ARG A 90 6.02 -17.53 -1.64
CA ARG A 90 7.28 -17.20 -2.33
C ARG A 90 7.95 -15.97 -1.72
N ALA A 91 7.19 -14.92 -1.41
CA ALA A 91 7.70 -13.73 -0.73
C ALA A 91 8.20 -14.05 0.70
N ALA A 92 7.48 -14.88 1.46
CA ALA A 92 7.89 -15.30 2.79
C ALA A 92 9.17 -16.17 2.77
N ALA A 93 9.33 -17.00 1.73
CA ALA A 93 10.53 -17.80 1.51
C ALA A 93 11.71 -16.99 0.96
N GLY A 94 11.49 -15.77 0.46
CA GLY A 94 12.53 -14.95 -0.17
C GLY A 94 12.94 -15.47 -1.55
N MET A 95 12.00 -16.05 -2.30
CA MET A 95 12.24 -16.49 -3.68
C MET A 95 12.37 -15.28 -4.61
N ALA A 96 13.07 -15.45 -5.73
CA ALA A 96 13.38 -14.40 -6.71
C ALA A 96 13.34 -14.96 -8.14
N ASP A 97 12.40 -15.85 -8.39
CA ASP A 97 12.28 -16.65 -9.61
C ASP A 97 11.47 -15.99 -10.73
N ASP A 98 10.80 -14.86 -10.44
CA ASP A 98 10.15 -14.00 -11.43
C ASP A 98 10.44 -12.51 -11.15
N LEU A 99 10.05 -11.64 -12.08
CA LEU A 99 10.31 -10.21 -11.94
C LEU A 99 9.64 -9.59 -10.71
N LEU A 100 8.47 -10.08 -10.31
CA LEU A 100 7.74 -9.54 -9.16
C LEU A 100 8.44 -9.92 -7.85
N THR A 101 8.79 -11.20 -7.66
CA THR A 101 9.46 -11.67 -6.44
C THR A 101 10.88 -11.12 -6.32
N ALA A 102 11.60 -10.99 -7.44
CA ALA A 102 12.88 -10.27 -7.46
C ALA A 102 12.73 -8.79 -7.06
N THR A 103 11.71 -8.10 -7.60
CA THR A 103 11.41 -6.70 -7.25
C THR A 103 11.13 -6.54 -5.76
N LEU A 104 10.39 -7.47 -5.14
CA LEU A 104 10.07 -7.45 -3.71
C LEU A 104 11.31 -7.56 -2.81
N LEU A 105 12.34 -8.31 -3.22
CA LEU A 105 13.60 -8.41 -2.45
C LEU A 105 14.47 -7.15 -2.59
N VAL A 106 14.40 -6.49 -3.74
CA VAL A 106 15.18 -5.28 -4.01
C VAL A 106 14.55 -4.06 -3.35
N ALA A 107 13.21 -3.98 -3.29
CA ALA A 107 12.49 -2.85 -2.76
C ALA A 107 12.97 -2.44 -1.35
N ARG A 108 13.10 -1.12 -1.14
CA ARG A 108 13.38 -0.49 0.16
C ARG A 108 12.27 0.46 0.61
N CYS A 109 11.34 0.75 -0.30
CA CYS A 109 10.13 1.52 -0.02
C CYS A 109 9.07 0.68 0.71
N PRO A 110 7.97 1.30 1.19
CA PRO A 110 6.89 0.53 1.81
C PRO A 110 6.30 -0.45 0.79
N VAL A 111 5.99 -1.65 1.27
CA VAL A 111 5.33 -2.70 0.51
C VAL A 111 3.98 -3.00 1.14
N LEU A 112 2.93 -2.97 0.34
CA LEU A 112 1.58 -3.40 0.71
C LEU A 112 1.16 -4.61 -0.13
N LEU A 113 0.73 -5.67 0.53
CA LEU A 113 0.12 -6.85 -0.07
C LEU A 113 -1.37 -6.86 0.26
N ALA A 114 -2.21 -7.01 -0.76
CA ALA A 114 -3.67 -7.14 -0.64
C ALA A 114 -4.08 -8.59 -0.98
N PRO A 115 -4.23 -9.48 0.01
CA PRO A 115 -4.51 -10.89 -0.24
C PRO A 115 -5.88 -11.12 -0.88
N ALA A 116 -5.96 -12.12 -1.76
CA ALA A 116 -7.23 -12.65 -2.26
C ALA A 116 -7.15 -14.15 -2.54
N MET A 117 -8.03 -14.92 -1.90
CA MET A 117 -8.09 -16.38 -1.99
C MET A 117 -9.38 -16.91 -1.36
N HIS A 118 -9.65 -18.21 -1.48
CA HIS A 118 -10.76 -18.84 -0.75
C HIS A 118 -10.50 -18.83 0.77
N THR A 119 -11.57 -18.89 1.56
CA THR A 119 -11.50 -18.82 3.03
C THR A 119 -10.62 -19.90 3.63
N GLU A 120 -10.69 -21.12 3.10
CA GLU A 120 -9.90 -22.27 3.50
C GLU A 120 -8.41 -22.00 3.27
N MET A 121 -8.06 -21.37 2.15
CA MET A 121 -6.67 -20.98 1.87
C MET A 121 -6.19 -19.87 2.80
N TRP A 122 -7.05 -18.89 3.11
CA TRP A 122 -6.71 -17.78 4.01
C TRP A 122 -6.47 -18.26 5.44
N GLN A 123 -7.33 -19.17 5.92
CA GLN A 123 -7.26 -19.73 7.26
C GLN A 123 -6.24 -20.87 7.39
N HIS A 124 -5.69 -21.34 6.27
CA HIS A 124 -4.71 -22.42 6.28
C HIS A 124 -3.47 -22.01 7.12
N PRO A 125 -2.97 -22.89 8.03
CA PRO A 125 -1.86 -22.54 8.93
C PRO A 125 -0.60 -22.04 8.21
N ALA A 126 -0.29 -22.58 7.02
CA ALA A 126 0.84 -22.10 6.23
C ALA A 126 0.65 -20.65 5.74
N THR A 127 -0.56 -20.29 5.29
CA THR A 127 -0.86 -18.92 4.85
C THR A 127 -0.77 -17.95 6.03
N VAL A 128 -1.37 -18.31 7.16
CA VAL A 128 -1.30 -17.51 8.40
C VAL A 128 0.17 -17.29 8.82
N ALA A 129 0.98 -18.35 8.84
CA ALA A 129 2.40 -18.26 9.17
C ALA A 129 3.20 -17.40 8.19
N ASN A 130 2.88 -17.46 6.89
CA ASN A 130 3.49 -16.62 5.87
C ASN A 130 3.12 -15.14 6.06
N VAL A 131 1.85 -14.84 6.28
CA VAL A 131 1.36 -13.49 6.59
C VAL A 131 2.05 -12.92 7.81
N ASP A 132 2.12 -13.69 8.89
CA ASP A 132 2.81 -13.28 10.12
C ASP A 132 4.31 -13.03 9.89
N THR A 133 4.95 -13.87 9.08
CA THR A 133 6.36 -13.71 8.70
C THR A 133 6.58 -12.41 7.92
N LEU A 134 5.73 -12.14 6.94
CA LEU A 134 5.81 -10.92 6.12
C LEU A 134 5.58 -9.67 6.97
N ARG A 135 4.57 -9.69 7.85
CA ARG A 135 4.29 -8.60 8.81
C ARG A 135 5.48 -8.34 9.74
N ARG A 136 6.10 -9.39 10.30
CA ARG A 136 7.33 -9.27 11.13
C ARG A 136 8.51 -8.67 10.37
N ARG A 137 8.58 -8.86 9.05
CA ARG A 137 9.60 -8.26 8.18
C ARG A 137 9.28 -6.82 7.75
N GLY A 138 8.20 -6.23 8.27
CA GLY A 138 7.80 -4.85 7.97
C GLY A 138 6.99 -4.68 6.69
N ILE A 139 6.53 -5.77 6.07
CA ILE A 139 5.61 -5.72 4.94
C ILE A 139 4.18 -5.54 5.46
N HIS A 140 3.44 -4.61 4.88
CA HIS A 140 2.04 -4.38 5.23
C HIS A 140 1.19 -5.41 4.49
N VAL A 141 0.45 -6.23 5.23
CA VAL A 141 -0.46 -7.21 4.65
C VAL A 141 -1.87 -6.86 5.12
N LEU A 142 -2.73 -6.45 4.18
CA LEU A 142 -4.14 -6.18 4.48
C LEU A 142 -4.86 -7.48 4.85
N ASP A 143 -5.84 -7.37 5.74
CA ASP A 143 -6.80 -8.45 5.92
C ASP A 143 -7.82 -8.41 4.77
N PRO A 144 -8.17 -9.57 4.17
CA PRO A 144 -9.18 -9.62 3.14
C PRO A 144 -10.56 -9.33 3.73
N VAL A 145 -11.47 -8.82 2.92
CA VAL A 145 -12.85 -8.60 3.34
C VAL A 145 -13.63 -9.91 3.37
N SER A 146 -14.66 -9.97 4.21
CA SER A 146 -15.59 -11.09 4.25
C SER A 146 -16.76 -10.86 3.29
N GLY A 147 -17.12 -11.87 2.53
CA GLY A 147 -18.26 -11.80 1.61
C GLY A 147 -18.37 -13.04 0.74
N ARG A 148 -19.32 -13.02 -0.21
CA ARG A 148 -19.44 -14.08 -1.22
C ARG A 148 -18.16 -14.13 -2.07
N LEU A 149 -17.64 -15.34 -2.26
CA LEU A 149 -16.49 -15.64 -3.11
C LEU A 149 -16.97 -15.97 -4.53
N THR A 150 -16.28 -16.85 -5.25
CA THR A 150 -16.66 -17.27 -6.61
C THR A 150 -17.83 -18.26 -6.67
N GLY A 151 -18.23 -18.83 -5.52
CA GLY A 151 -19.28 -19.84 -5.40
C GLY A 151 -20.40 -19.45 -4.41
N PRO A 152 -21.16 -20.44 -3.88
CA PRO A 152 -22.16 -20.20 -2.84
C PRO A 152 -21.53 -19.80 -1.50
N ASP A 153 -20.24 -20.10 -1.32
CA ASP A 153 -19.51 -19.91 -0.07
C ASP A 153 -19.23 -18.44 0.23
N SER A 154 -19.21 -18.13 1.52
CA SER A 154 -18.94 -16.80 2.05
C SER A 154 -18.01 -16.86 3.24
N GLY A 155 -17.06 -15.94 3.29
CA GLY A 155 -16.09 -15.85 4.37
C GLY A 155 -14.99 -14.85 4.06
N PRO A 156 -13.98 -14.72 4.93
CA PRO A 156 -12.82 -13.89 4.66
C PRO A 156 -12.03 -14.45 3.48
N GLY A 157 -11.45 -13.59 2.65
CA GLY A 157 -10.63 -13.99 1.50
C GLY A 157 -10.91 -13.20 0.23
N ARG A 158 -12.00 -12.44 0.20
CA ARG A 158 -12.31 -11.53 -0.90
C ARG A 158 -11.34 -10.34 -0.88
N LEU A 159 -10.86 -9.97 -2.07
CA LEU A 159 -10.03 -8.76 -2.23
C LEU A 159 -10.84 -7.52 -1.80
N PRO A 160 -10.28 -6.63 -0.95
CA PRO A 160 -10.86 -5.32 -0.67
C PRO A 160 -11.14 -4.52 -1.95
N GLU A 161 -12.01 -3.53 -1.88
CA GLU A 161 -12.30 -2.74 -3.08
C GLU A 161 -11.09 -1.88 -3.49
N PRO A 162 -10.87 -1.63 -4.80
CA PRO A 162 -9.70 -0.92 -5.29
C PRO A 162 -9.42 0.42 -4.60
N ALA A 163 -10.46 1.18 -4.25
CA ALA A 163 -10.34 2.44 -3.54
C ALA A 163 -9.78 2.27 -2.11
N GLU A 164 -10.20 1.20 -1.40
CA GLU A 164 -9.70 0.88 -0.06
C GLU A 164 -8.22 0.49 -0.11
N ILE A 165 -7.82 -0.28 -1.13
CA ILE A 165 -6.42 -0.65 -1.36
C ILE A 165 -5.58 0.59 -1.66
N ALA A 166 -6.05 1.47 -2.55
CA ALA A 166 -5.35 2.70 -2.89
C ALA A 166 -5.18 3.60 -1.66
N GLU A 167 -6.22 3.79 -0.87
CA GLU A 167 -6.17 4.58 0.35
C GLU A 167 -5.14 4.03 1.35
N ALA A 168 -5.23 2.72 1.65
CA ALA A 168 -4.31 2.07 2.57
C ALA A 168 -2.85 2.15 2.09
N ALA A 169 -2.62 1.94 0.80
CA ALA A 169 -1.27 1.98 0.22
C ALA A 169 -0.67 3.38 0.24
N LEU A 170 -1.46 4.40 -0.13
CA LEU A 170 -1.01 5.79 -0.12
C LEU A 170 -0.80 6.30 1.31
N ALA A 171 -1.55 5.81 2.30
CA ALA A 171 -1.34 6.14 3.70
C ALA A 171 0.08 5.80 4.19
N LEU A 172 0.70 4.72 3.67
CA LEU A 172 2.07 4.33 4.01
C LEU A 172 3.14 5.36 3.61
N VAL A 173 2.83 6.23 2.65
CA VAL A 173 3.75 7.23 2.11
C VAL A 173 3.28 8.67 2.35
N ARG A 174 2.06 8.89 2.84
CA ARG A 174 1.52 10.24 3.16
C ARG A 174 2.39 11.01 4.15
N GLY A 175 2.94 10.35 5.17
CA GLY A 175 3.89 10.94 6.15
C GLY A 175 5.35 10.95 5.70
N ARG A 176 5.66 10.48 4.48
CA ARG A 176 7.03 10.50 3.91
C ARG A 176 7.23 11.61 2.89
N ARG A 177 6.15 12.29 2.49
CA ARG A 177 6.24 13.50 1.70
C ARG A 177 6.62 14.64 2.64
N SER A 178 7.85 15.12 2.52
CA SER A 178 8.30 16.36 3.15
C SER A 178 7.74 17.57 2.40
N ASP A 179 6.45 17.56 2.03
CA ASP A 179 5.82 18.63 1.26
C ASP A 179 5.66 19.92 2.07
N LEU A 180 5.74 19.83 3.39
CA LEU A 180 5.87 20.97 4.29
C LEU A 180 7.33 21.24 4.73
N ALA A 181 8.32 20.59 4.11
CA ALA A 181 9.73 20.90 4.36
C ALA A 181 10.02 22.40 4.19
N GLY A 182 10.72 22.96 5.17
CA GLY A 182 11.08 24.39 5.19
C GLY A 182 9.91 25.33 5.52
N ARG A 183 8.70 24.83 5.78
CA ARG A 183 7.57 25.62 6.26
C ARG A 183 7.57 25.65 7.80
N ARG A 184 7.21 26.80 8.35
CA ARG A 184 6.95 26.98 9.78
C ARG A 184 5.45 27.02 9.99
N VAL A 185 4.93 26.15 10.87
CA VAL A 185 3.49 26.01 11.13
C VAL A 185 3.25 26.25 12.61
N VAL A 186 2.35 27.17 12.94
CA VAL A 186 1.90 27.39 14.33
C VAL A 186 0.51 26.80 14.47
N VAL A 187 0.31 25.95 15.47
CA VAL A 187 -0.98 25.34 15.80
C VAL A 187 -1.34 25.71 17.22
N SER A 188 -2.55 26.18 17.48
CA SER A 188 -3.07 26.33 18.85
C SER A 188 -3.97 25.16 19.20
N ALA A 189 -3.81 24.61 20.40
CA ALA A 189 -4.60 23.47 20.84
C ALA A 189 -4.95 23.53 22.33
N GLY A 190 -6.19 23.17 22.65
CA GLY A 190 -6.67 23.08 24.03
C GLY A 190 -7.83 24.04 24.29
N GLY A 191 -8.20 24.13 25.57
CA GLY A 191 -9.20 25.07 26.05
C GLY A 191 -8.57 26.34 26.61
N THR A 192 -9.33 27.43 26.59
CA THR A 192 -8.91 28.72 27.16
C THR A 192 -9.32 28.79 28.64
N ARG A 193 -8.61 29.59 29.42
CA ARG A 193 -8.94 29.91 30.82
C ARG A 193 -8.97 31.42 31.01
N GLU A 194 -10.17 31.97 31.13
CA GLU A 194 -10.39 33.40 31.38
C GLU A 194 -10.53 33.65 32.89
N PRO A 195 -9.57 34.34 33.53
CA PRO A 195 -9.57 34.50 34.98
C PRO A 195 -10.70 35.42 35.46
N ILE A 196 -11.42 35.00 36.49
CA ILE A 196 -12.33 35.86 37.26
C ILE A 196 -11.55 36.45 38.44
N ASP A 197 -10.75 35.61 39.09
CA ASP A 197 -9.84 35.93 40.20
C ASP A 197 -8.68 34.91 40.19
N PRO A 198 -7.71 34.96 41.13
CA PRO A 198 -6.57 34.04 41.13
C PRO A 198 -6.92 32.54 41.26
N VAL A 199 -8.15 32.19 41.64
CA VAL A 199 -8.60 30.81 41.88
C VAL A 199 -9.60 30.35 40.81
N ARG A 200 -10.54 31.22 40.42
CA ARG A 200 -11.65 30.88 39.53
C ARG A 200 -11.41 31.40 38.12
N PHE A 201 -11.80 30.60 37.12
CA PHE A 201 -11.76 30.98 35.72
C PHE A 201 -12.96 30.41 34.96
N ILE A 202 -13.29 31.05 33.84
CA ILE A 202 -14.23 30.54 32.83
C ILE A 202 -13.42 29.78 31.80
N GLY A 203 -13.82 28.56 31.47
CA GLY A 203 -13.15 27.75 30.45
C GLY A 203 -14.13 26.98 29.58
N ASN A 204 -13.60 26.29 28.57
CA ASN A 204 -14.37 25.44 27.68
C ASN A 204 -13.97 23.96 27.83
N ARG A 205 -14.73 23.04 27.19
CA ARG A 205 -14.51 21.59 27.26
C ARG A 205 -13.57 21.06 26.16
N SER A 206 -12.78 21.92 25.52
CA SER A 206 -11.84 21.50 24.48
C SER A 206 -10.81 20.54 25.06
N SER A 207 -10.68 19.38 24.43
CA SER A 207 -9.66 18.37 24.79
C SER A 207 -8.31 18.63 24.12
N GLY A 208 -8.24 19.56 23.17
CA GLY A 208 -7.03 19.85 22.38
C GLY A 208 -6.62 18.75 21.39
N ARG A 209 -7.22 17.56 21.42
CA ARG A 209 -6.82 16.39 20.61
C ARG A 209 -6.75 16.69 19.12
N GLN A 210 -7.73 17.44 18.59
CA GLN A 210 -7.74 17.80 17.17
C GLN A 210 -6.52 18.65 16.78
N GLY A 211 -6.20 19.69 17.56
CA GLY A 211 -5.04 20.54 17.29
C GLY A 211 -3.72 19.78 17.44
N ILE A 212 -3.64 18.86 18.41
CA ILE A 212 -2.48 17.97 18.59
C ILE A 212 -2.27 17.08 17.37
N GLU A 213 -3.32 16.45 16.84
CA GLU A 213 -3.19 15.60 15.65
C GLU A 213 -2.87 16.40 14.38
N LEU A 214 -3.37 17.63 14.25
CA LEU A 214 -2.97 18.53 13.16
C LEU A 214 -1.49 18.93 13.24
N ALA A 215 -1.00 19.22 14.44
CA ALA A 215 0.42 19.53 14.68
C ALA A 215 1.31 18.32 14.36
N ARG A 216 0.92 17.12 14.79
CA ARG A 216 1.62 15.87 14.48
C ARG A 216 1.67 15.61 12.98
N ALA A 217 0.53 15.71 12.28
CA ALA A 217 0.47 15.52 10.83
C ALA A 217 1.32 16.54 10.05
N ALA A 218 1.38 17.79 10.51
CA ALA A 218 2.23 18.81 9.89
C ALA A 218 3.73 18.53 10.11
N GLN A 219 4.11 18.07 11.31
CA GLN A 219 5.48 17.68 11.64
C GLN A 219 5.93 16.46 10.82
N GLU A 220 5.09 15.43 10.71
CA GLU A 220 5.36 14.23 9.92
C GLU A 220 5.56 14.57 8.43
N ARG A 221 4.90 15.61 7.93
CA ARG A 221 5.07 16.16 6.58
C ARG A 221 6.27 17.11 6.42
N GLY A 222 7.13 17.22 7.43
CA GLY A 222 8.39 17.97 7.38
C GLY A 222 8.31 19.45 7.79
N ALA A 223 7.18 19.92 8.34
CA ALA A 223 7.09 21.27 8.86
C ALA A 223 7.87 21.45 10.17
N GLN A 224 8.40 22.65 10.40
CA GLN A 224 8.83 23.08 11.73
C GLN A 224 7.60 23.58 12.50
N VAL A 225 7.11 22.79 13.45
CA VAL A 225 5.84 23.04 14.15
C VAL A 225 6.07 23.69 15.51
N THR A 226 5.33 24.76 15.78
CA THR A 226 5.14 25.33 17.13
C THR A 226 3.71 25.06 17.57
N LEU A 227 3.54 24.27 18.63
CA LEU A 227 2.25 24.04 19.26
C LEU A 227 2.10 24.99 20.45
N VAL A 228 0.99 25.74 20.49
CA VAL A 228 0.61 26.70 21.54
C VAL A 228 -0.58 26.19 22.32
#